data_AF-A0A7V5DYB9-F1
#
_entry.id   AF-A0A7V5DYB9-F1
#
_cell.length_a   1.000
_cell.length_b   1.000
_cell.length_c   1.000
_cell.angle_alpha   90.00
_cell.angle_beta   90.00
_cell.angle_gamma   90.00
#
_symmetry.space_group_name_H-M   'P 1'
#
loop_
_entity.id
_entity.type
_entity.pdbx_description
1 polymer ?
#
loop_
_entity_poly.entity_id
_entity_poly.type
_entity_poly.pdbx_seq_one_letter_code
_entity_poly.pdbx_strand_id
1 'polypeptide(L)'
;AITTKRDLSGIGNYLMMGLLGLVIASIVNIFLRSSGMEWMISVVGVLLFVGLTAYDTQIIKNWNQQAAYTADESIFIRISIIGALKLYLDFINLFLFFLRLFGRNRE
;
A
#
# COMPACT_ATOMS: atom_id res chain seq x y z
N ALA A 1 -11.16 -5.49 -26.22
CA ALA A 1 -11.85 -5.35 -24.92
C ALA A 1 -10.98 -5.97 -23.84
N ILE A 2 -10.35 -5.17 -22.98
CA ILE A 2 -9.61 -5.66 -21.80
C ILE A 2 -10.29 -5.04 -20.58
N THR A 3 -11.36 -5.69 -20.15
CA THR A 3 -12.07 -5.36 -18.92
C THR A 3 -11.93 -6.56 -18.00
N THR A 4 -10.92 -6.52 -17.14
CA THR A 4 -10.85 -7.48 -16.02
C THR A 4 -11.86 -7.04 -14.98
N LYS A 5 -13.03 -7.66 -15.04
CA LYS A 5 -14.09 -7.65 -14.01
C LYS A 5 -13.67 -8.51 -12.81
N ARG A 6 -12.56 -8.21 -12.13
CA ARG A 6 -12.35 -8.73 -10.77
C ARG A 6 -12.66 -7.60 -9.81
N ASP A 7 -13.70 -7.82 -9.02
CA ASP A 7 -14.01 -6.98 -7.88
C ASP A 7 -12.87 -7.14 -6.87
N LEU A 8 -11.89 -6.22 -6.90
CA LEU A 8 -10.72 -6.27 -6.03
C LEU A 8 -11.05 -5.92 -4.57
N SER A 9 -12.31 -5.61 -4.26
CA SER A 9 -12.82 -5.40 -2.89
C SER A 9 -12.43 -6.57 -1.95
N GLY A 10 -12.48 -7.81 -2.45
CA GLY A 10 -12.04 -8.97 -1.67
C GLY A 10 -10.53 -9.02 -1.40
N ILE A 11 -9.72 -8.54 -2.34
CA ILE A 11 -8.25 -8.49 -2.22
C ILE A 11 -7.82 -7.40 -1.24
N GLY A 12 -8.52 -6.27 -1.20
CA GLY A 12 -8.28 -5.19 -0.24
C GLY A 12 -8.31 -5.67 1.21
N ASN A 13 -9.26 -6.54 1.56
CA ASN A 13 -9.39 -7.06 2.92
C ASN A 13 -8.21 -7.96 3.31
N TYR A 14 -7.72 -8.80 2.38
CA TYR A 14 -6.52 -9.62 2.60
C TYR A 14 -5.25 -8.77 2.70
N LEU A 15 -5.12 -7.71 1.89
CA LEU A 15 -3.99 -6.79 1.94
C LEU A 15 -3.96 -6.01 3.26
N MET A 16 -5.11 -5.58 3.78
CA MET A 16 -5.23 -4.94 5.10
C MET A 16 -4.86 -5.89 6.24
N MET A 17 -5.30 -7.15 6.17
CA MET A 17 -4.90 -8.18 7.14
C MET A 17 -3.39 -8.44 7.07
N GLY A 18 -2.82 -8.49 5.86
CA GLY A 18 -1.38 -8.61 5.66
C GLY A 18 -0.60 -7.42 6.20
N LEU A 19 -1.09 -6.19 6.02
CA LEU A 19 -0.49 -4.97 6.58
C LEU A 19 -0.43 -5.04 8.10
N LEU A 20 -1.53 -5.43 8.76
CA LEU A 20 -1.57 -5.65 10.20
C LEU A 20 -0.57 -6.73 10.65
N GLY A 21 -0.51 -7.84 9.92
CA GLY A 21 0.47 -8.89 10.18
C GLY A 21 1.92 -8.38 10.07
N LEU A 22 2.19 -7.51 9.09
CA LEU A 22 3.50 -6.91 8.88
C LEU A 22 3.89 -5.96 10.01
N VAL A 23 2.94 -5.15 10.49
CA VAL A 23 3.12 -4.30 11.66
C VAL A 23 3.44 -5.14 12.90
N ILE A 24 2.67 -6.19 13.16
CA ILE A 24 2.94 -7.10 14.29
C ILE A 24 4.31 -7.76 14.15
N ALA A 25 4.66 -8.28 12.97
CA ALA A 25 5.96 -8.90 12.72
C ALA A 25 7.12 -7.92 12.95
N SER A 26 6.95 -6.66 12.53
CA SER A 26 7.96 -5.61 12.77
C SER A 26 8.14 -5.31 14.26
N ILE A 27 7.06 -5.24 15.03
CA ILE A 27 7.09 -5.05 16.49
C ILE A 27 7.79 -6.23 17.16
N VAL A 28 7.43 -7.46 16.82
CA VAL A 28 8.05 -8.67 17.37
C VAL A 28 9.55 -8.70 17.05
N ASN A 29 9.95 -8.28 15.85
CA ASN A 29 11.36 -8.26 15.46
C ASN A 29 12.19 -7.22 16.23
N ILE A 30 11.59 -6.18 16.82
CA ILE A 30 12.30 -5.25 17.71
C ILE A 30 12.85 -5.99 18.94
N PHE A 31 12.10 -6.95 19.47
CA PHE A 31 12.51 -7.75 20.64
C PHE A 31 13.48 -8.87 20.25
N LEU A 32 13.26 -9.53 19.11
CA LEU A 32 14.11 -10.63 18.64
C LEU A 32 15.43 -10.17 18.02
N ARG A 33 15.46 -8.98 17.43
CA ARG A 33 16.61 -8.38 16.72
C ARG A 33 17.24 -9.33 15.69
N SER A 34 16.41 -10.10 14.98
CA SER A 34 16.88 -11.11 14.03
C SER A 34 17.08 -10.50 12.64
N SER A 35 18.29 -10.61 12.11
CA SER A 35 18.61 -10.20 10.74
C SER A 35 17.85 -11.05 9.70
N GLY A 36 17.68 -12.36 9.91
CA GLY A 36 16.88 -13.19 8.99
C GLY A 36 15.42 -12.72 8.88
N MET A 37 14.79 -12.47 10.03
CA MET A 37 13.40 -12.01 10.11
C MET A 37 13.23 -10.62 9.47
N GLU A 38 14.15 -9.69 9.72
CA GLU A 38 14.09 -8.34 9.13
C GLU A 38 14.15 -8.34 7.61
N TRP A 39 14.92 -9.25 6.99
CA TRP A 39 14.97 -9.35 5.53
C TRP A 39 13.68 -9.93 4.96
N MET A 40 13.14 -10.97 5.61
CA MET A 40 11.85 -11.53 5.23
C MET A 40 10.73 -10.47 5.33
N ILE A 41 10.70 -9.71 6.42
CA ILE A 41 9.77 -8.58 6.61
C ILE A 41 9.93 -7.55 5.48
N SER A 42 11.17 -7.26 5.06
CA SER A 42 11.42 -6.30 3.99
C SER A 42 10.92 -6.78 2.64
N VAL A 43 11.20 -8.04 2.28
CA VAL A 43 10.75 -8.65 1.01
C VAL A 43 9.22 -8.74 0.96
N VAL A 44 8.60 -9.25 2.03
CA VAL A 44 7.14 -9.32 2.14
C VAL A 44 6.53 -7.92 2.15
N GLY A 45 7.19 -6.95 2.79
CA GLY A 45 6.85 -5.53 2.78
C GLY A 45 6.72 -4.96 1.38
N VAL A 46 7.73 -5.16 0.54
CA VAL A 46 7.68 -4.72 -0.86
C VAL A 46 6.50 -5.34 -1.60
N LEU A 47 6.33 -6.67 -1.54
CA LEU A 47 5.24 -7.35 -2.25
C LEU A 47 3.85 -6.88 -1.80
N LEU A 48 3.68 -6.69 -0.49
CA LEU A 48 2.43 -6.24 0.10
C LEU A 48 2.11 -4.80 -0.29
N PHE A 49 3.08 -3.89 -0.19
CA PHE A 49 2.88 -2.50 -0.56
C PHE A 49 2.69 -2.31 -2.06
N VAL A 50 3.34 -3.09 -2.92
CA VAL A 50 3.05 -3.10 -4.36
C VAL A 50 1.59 -3.50 -4.63
N GLY A 51 1.08 -4.51 -3.92
CA GLY A 51 -0.32 -4.92 -3.99
C GLY A 51 -1.28 -3.83 -3.50
N LEU A 52 -0.97 -3.19 -2.37
CA LEU A 52 -1.75 -2.08 -1.82
C LEU A 52 -1.79 -0.89 -2.77
N THR A 53 -0.64 -0.46 -3.33
CA THR A 53 -0.59 0.64 -4.29
C THR A 53 -1.49 0.37 -5.51
N ALA A 54 -1.47 -0.86 -6.02
CA ALA A 54 -2.32 -1.25 -7.15
C ALA A 54 -3.82 -1.22 -6.79
N TYR A 55 -4.17 -1.66 -5.59
CA TYR A 55 -5.54 -1.58 -5.06
C TYR A 55 -5.99 -0.13 -4.86
N ASP A 56 -5.13 0.69 -4.27
CA ASP A 56 -5.41 2.09 -3.95
C ASP A 56 -5.56 2.92 -5.21
N THR A 57 -4.76 2.66 -6.25
CA THR A 57 -4.93 3.26 -7.57
C THR A 57 -6.32 2.98 -8.17
N GLN A 58 -6.84 1.77 -8.01
CA GLN A 58 -8.18 1.41 -8.50
C GLN A 58 -9.28 2.10 -7.70
N ILE A 59 -9.15 2.13 -6.38
CA ILE A 59 -10.09 2.83 -5.51
C ILE A 59 -10.15 4.32 -5.86
N ILE A 60 -9.00 4.96 -6.00
CA ILE A 60 -8.92 6.40 -6.31
C ILE A 60 -9.54 6.69 -7.66
N LYS A 61 -9.31 5.83 -8.66
CA LYS A 61 -9.99 5.93 -9.96
C LYS A 61 -11.50 5.85 -9.82
N ASN A 62 -12.00 4.89 -9.04
CA ASN A 62 -13.43 4.71 -8.82
C ASN A 62 -14.05 5.89 -8.06
N TRP A 63 -13.35 6.46 -7.07
CA TRP A 63 -13.80 7.65 -6.33
C TRP A 63 -13.84 8.90 -7.21
N ASN A 64 -12.82 9.12 -8.05
CA ASN A 64 -12.81 10.23 -9.01
C ASN A 64 -13.94 10.12 -10.03
N GLN A 65 -14.22 8.91 -10.53
CA GLN A 65 -15.35 8.67 -11.42
C GLN A 65 -16.69 8.98 -10.75
N GLN A 66 -16.88 8.55 -9.49
CA GLN A 66 -18.09 8.86 -8.72
C GLN A 66 -18.26 10.36 -8.47
N ALA A 67 -17.18 11.05 -8.10
CA ALA A 67 -17.17 12.49 -7.86
C ALA A 67 -17.54 13.30 -9.11
N ALA A 68 -17.16 12.83 -10.30
CA ALA A 68 -17.51 13.46 -11.56
C ALA A 68 -19.03 13.47 -11.83
N TYR A 69 -19.79 12.52 -11.29
CA TYR A 69 -21.26 12.48 -11.44
C TYR A 69 -21.99 13.44 -10.50
N THR A 70 -21.37 13.85 -9.39
CA THR A 70 -21.99 14.72 -8.37
C THR A 70 -21.94 16.22 -8.69
N ALA A 71 -21.23 16.64 -9.75
CA ALA A 71 -21.07 18.04 -10.20
C ALA A 71 -20.57 19.06 -9.14
N ASP A 72 -20.20 18.61 -7.94
CA ASP A 72 -19.66 19.42 -6.85
C ASP A 72 -18.13 19.44 -6.91
N GLU A 73 -17.58 20.56 -7.37
CA GLU A 73 -16.14 20.78 -7.49
C GLU A 73 -15.40 20.65 -6.14
N SER A 74 -16.06 21.02 -5.04
CA SER A 74 -15.46 20.94 -3.69
C SER A 74 -15.22 19.50 -3.25
N ILE A 75 -16.12 18.58 -3.62
CA ILE A 75 -16.01 17.15 -3.33
C ILE A 75 -14.90 16.53 -4.18
N PHE A 76 -14.81 16.90 -5.45
CA PHE A 76 -13.78 16.43 -6.37
C PHE A 76 -12.36 16.77 -5.88
N ILE A 77 -12.13 18.01 -5.43
CA ILE A 77 -10.85 18.46 -4.89
C ILE A 77 -10.47 17.66 -3.64
N ARG A 78 -11.40 17.47 -2.70
CA ARG A 78 -11.14 16.71 -1.46
C ARG A 78 -10.75 15.27 -1.74
N ILE A 79 -11.48 14.59 -2.63
CA ILE A 79 -11.20 13.20 -3.02
C ILE A 79 -9.84 13.08 -3.69
N SER A 80 -9.49 14.05 -4.56
CA SER A 80 -8.19 14.08 -5.22
C SER A 80 -7.03 14.23 -4.23
N ILE A 81 -7.16 15.11 -3.24
CA ILE A 81 -6.15 15.31 -2.18
C ILE A 81 -5.98 14.05 -1.35
N ILE A 82 -7.08 13.43 -0.91
CA ILE A 82 -7.03 12.19 -0.12
C ILE A 82 -6.41 11.05 -0.94
N GLY A 83 -6.78 10.93 -2.22
CA GLY A 83 -6.20 9.93 -3.11
C GLY A 83 -4.70 10.13 -3.30
N ALA A 84 -4.26 11.35 -3.54
CA ALA A 84 -2.84 11.68 -3.67
C ALA A 84 -2.06 11.39 -2.38
N LEU A 85 -2.61 11.74 -1.21
CA LEU A 85 -1.99 11.45 0.08
C LEU A 85 -1.81 9.93 0.29
N LYS A 86 -2.82 9.14 -0.09
CA LYS A 86 -2.75 7.68 0.04
C LYS A 86 -1.62 7.08 -0.79
N LEU A 87 -1.55 7.44 -2.09
CA LEU A 87 -0.47 7.00 -2.98
C LEU A 87 0.91 7.48 -2.52
N TYR A 88 0.99 8.68 -1.94
CA TYR A 88 2.23 9.20 -1.37
C TYR A 88 2.74 8.35 -0.20
N LEU A 89 1.83 7.94 0.71
CA LEU A 89 2.18 7.09 1.84
C LEU A 89 2.62 5.69 1.38
N ASP A 90 1.94 5.11 0.39
CA ASP A 90 2.34 3.83 -0.19
C ASP A 90 3.73 3.90 -0.83
N PHE A 91 4.00 4.97 -1.58
CA PHE A 91 5.30 5.21 -2.19
C PHE A 91 6.42 5.31 -1.14
N ILE A 92 6.21 6.07 -0.06
CA ILE A 92 7.18 6.17 1.03
C ILE A 92 7.45 4.81 1.65
N ASN A 93 6.41 4.04 1.98
CA ASN A 93 6.60 2.74 2.63
C ASN A 93 7.36 1.78 1.72
N LEU A 94 7.00 1.71 0.44
CA LEU A 94 7.69 0.90 -0.55
C LEU A 94 9.16 1.33 -0.69
N PHE A 95 9.42 2.64 -0.72
CA PHE A 95 10.77 3.19 -0.76
C PHE A 95 11.59 2.82 0.50
N LEU A 96 11.00 2.93 1.69
CA LEU A 96 11.64 2.53 2.96
C LEU A 96 11.97 1.03 2.99
N PHE A 97 11.09 0.18 2.47
CA PHE A 97 11.38 -1.25 2.35
C PHE A 97 12.52 -1.53 1.37
N PHE A 98 12.60 -0.81 0.25
CA PHE A 98 13.76 -0.90 -0.63
C PHE A 98 15.04 -0.41 0.05
N LEU A 99 14.99 0.71 0.77
CA LEU A 99 16.15 1.18 1.54
C LEU A 99 16.61 0.14 2.55
N ARG A 100 15.69 -0.55 3.23
CA ARG A 100 16.03 -1.62 4.17
C ARG A 100 16.61 -2.86 3.48
N LEU A 101 16.05 -3.25 2.34
CA LEU A 101 16.48 -4.42 1.58
C LEU A 101 17.87 -4.21 0.96
N PHE A 102 18.13 -3.05 0.37
CA PHE A 102 19.41 -2.73 -0.28
C PHE A 102 20.44 -2.11 0.65
N GLY A 103 20.01 -1.39 1.69
CA GLY A 103 20.90 -0.75 2.67
C GLY A 103 21.64 -1.74 3.55
N ARG A 104 21.13 -2.97 3.68
CA ARG A 104 21.73 -4.02 4.51
C ARG A 104 22.97 -4.68 3.90
N ASN A 105 23.24 -4.46 2.61
CA ASN A 105 24.45 -4.98 1.95
C ASN A 105 25.70 -4.11 2.22
N ARG A 106 25.68 -3.25 3.25
CA ARG A 106 26.78 -2.33 3.61
C ARG A 106 27.46 -2.66 4.94
N GLU A 107 27.12 -3.80 5.54
CA GLU A 107 27.89 -4.44 6.63
C GLU A 107 28.44 -5.78 6.15
#